data_AF-A0AAN9K750-F1
#
_entry.id   AF-A0AAN9K750-F1
#
_cell.length_a   1.000
_cell.length_b   1.000
_cell.length_c   1.000
_cell.angle_alpha   90.00
_cell.angle_beta   90.00
_cell.angle_gamma   90.00
#
_symmetry.space_group_name_H-M   'P 1'
#
loop_
_entity.id
_entity.type
_entity.pdbx_description
1 polymer ?
#
loop_
_entity_poly.entity_id
_entity_poly.type
_entity_poly.pdbx_seq_one_letter_code
_entity_poly.pdbx_strand_id
1 'polypeptide(L)'
;MSDPETYDSVPPQTESPATTNPSAALSFSIWPPTQRTRDAVINRLIETLSSPSVLCKRYGTLSIDEASAAARQIEDDSFSAASCSSAGEDNIEILQLYSKEISKRMLDTVKARAPPASATASPPSVEAVPVPDS
;
A
#
# COMPACT_ATOMS: atom_id res chain seq x y z
N MET A 1 34.52 70.27 17.76
CA MET A 1 34.85 68.83 17.74
C MET A 1 33.91 68.17 18.73
N SER A 2 32.72 67.81 18.25
CA SER A 2 31.68 67.14 19.02
C SER A 2 30.88 66.28 18.05
N ASP A 3 30.74 65.00 18.35
CA ASP A 3 29.45 64.26 18.28
C ASP A 3 29.67 62.82 18.77
N PRO A 4 28.91 62.36 19.78
CA PRO A 4 28.73 60.95 20.11
C PRO A 4 27.34 60.40 19.73
N GLU A 5 27.33 59.10 19.42
CA GLU A 5 26.21 58.12 19.38
C GLU A 5 25.12 58.24 18.31
N THR A 6 24.92 57.17 17.54
CA THR A 6 23.72 56.30 17.61
C THR A 6 23.85 55.19 16.55
N TYR A 7 23.97 53.95 17.02
CA TYR A 7 23.73 52.74 16.23
C TYR A 7 22.21 52.51 16.18
N ASP A 8 21.60 52.55 14.99
CA ASP A 8 20.45 51.70 14.65
C ASP A 8 20.23 51.69 13.14
N SER A 9 20.49 50.56 12.49
CA SER A 9 19.76 50.12 11.30
C SER A 9 20.11 48.67 10.99
N VAL A 10 19.21 47.82 11.45
CA VAL A 10 19.14 46.37 11.19
C VAL A 10 19.08 46.11 9.67
N PRO A 11 19.82 45.12 9.13
CA PRO A 11 19.89 44.80 7.71
C PRO A 11 18.58 44.22 7.14
N PRO A 12 18.41 44.21 5.80
CA PRO A 12 17.12 44.03 5.13
C PRO A 12 16.63 42.58 5.15
N GLN A 13 15.31 42.49 5.39
CA GLN A 13 14.34 41.50 4.92
C GLN A 13 14.86 40.08 4.64
N THR A 14 14.66 39.23 5.65
CA THR A 14 14.64 37.77 5.51
C THR A 14 13.65 37.37 4.40
N GLU A 15 14.23 36.95 3.28
CA GLU A 15 13.57 36.26 2.19
C GLU A 15 12.68 35.14 2.76
N SER A 16 11.39 35.16 2.42
CA SER A 16 10.47 34.08 2.73
C SER A 16 11.05 32.77 2.19
N PRO A 17 11.08 31.67 2.96
CA PRO A 17 11.54 30.41 2.42
C PRO A 17 10.59 30.03 1.29
N ALA A 18 11.15 29.90 0.09
CA ALA A 18 10.48 29.32 -1.05
C ALA A 18 9.73 28.07 -0.58
N THR A 19 8.43 28.00 -0.88
CA THR A 19 7.66 26.77 -0.79
C THR A 19 8.31 25.77 -1.73
N THR A 20 9.32 25.06 -1.25
CA THR A 20 9.88 23.87 -1.89
C THR A 20 8.74 22.88 -1.94
N ASN A 21 8.11 22.80 -3.10
CA ASN A 21 7.17 21.72 -3.42
C ASN A 21 7.92 20.41 -3.13
N PRO A 22 7.51 19.61 -2.12
CA PRO A 22 8.23 18.40 -1.74
C PRO A 22 8.29 17.38 -2.88
N SER A 23 7.44 17.54 -3.91
CA SER A 23 7.48 16.74 -5.14
C SER A 23 8.71 17.01 -6.02
N ALA A 24 9.33 18.19 -5.96
CA ALA A 24 10.46 18.54 -6.83
C ALA A 24 11.82 18.10 -6.26
N ALA A 25 11.94 17.88 -4.95
CA ALA A 25 13.19 17.44 -4.31
C ALA A 25 13.45 15.92 -4.44
N LEU A 26 12.50 15.17 -5.00
CA LEU A 26 12.60 13.73 -5.17
C LEU A 26 13.09 13.32 -6.57
N SER A 27 13.56 14.25 -7.41
CA SER A 27 14.13 13.92 -8.73
C SER A 27 15.42 13.07 -8.69
N PHE A 28 15.93 12.74 -7.50
CA PHE A 28 16.94 11.69 -7.32
C PHE A 28 16.31 10.35 -7.68
N SER A 29 16.75 9.71 -8.77
CA SER A 29 16.44 8.33 -9.20
C SER A 29 15.56 7.53 -8.21
N ILE A 30 14.26 7.86 -8.15
CA ILE A 30 13.30 7.22 -7.24
C ILE A 30 13.14 5.75 -7.65
N TRP A 31 13.40 5.50 -8.92
CA TRP A 31 13.31 4.21 -9.58
C TRP A 31 14.69 3.80 -10.13
N PRO A 32 15.10 2.53 -9.96
CA PRO A 32 14.41 1.46 -9.24
C PRO A 32 14.53 1.60 -7.70
N PRO A 33 13.52 1.18 -6.92
CA PRO A 33 13.60 1.12 -5.47
C PRO A 33 14.77 0.23 -5.02
N THR A 34 15.44 0.63 -3.94
CA THR A 34 16.50 -0.21 -3.35
C THR A 34 15.94 -1.54 -2.85
N GLN A 35 16.79 -2.58 -2.77
CA GLN A 35 16.37 -3.88 -2.25
C GLN A 35 15.76 -3.76 -0.84
N ARG A 36 16.29 -2.89 0.02
CA ARG A 36 15.73 -2.62 1.35
C ARG A 36 14.30 -2.09 1.27
N THR A 37 14.00 -1.20 0.31
CA THR A 37 12.64 -0.69 0.09
C THR A 37 11.72 -1.80 -0.41
N ARG A 38 12.18 -2.65 -1.33
CA ARG A 38 11.45 -3.83 -1.81
C ARG A 38 11.12 -4.78 -0.65
N ASP A 39 12.09 -5.09 0.20
CA ASP A 39 11.91 -5.94 1.39
C ASP A 39 10.91 -5.33 2.39
N ALA A 40 10.93 -4.02 2.58
CA ALA A 40 9.96 -3.33 3.43
C ALA A 40 8.53 -3.44 2.87
N VAL A 41 8.36 -3.35 1.56
CA VAL A 41 7.07 -3.57 0.89
C VAL A 41 6.59 -5.02 1.09
N ILE A 42 7.48 -6.00 0.92
CA ILE A 42 7.18 -7.41 1.15
C ILE A 42 6.73 -7.63 2.60
N ASN A 43 7.47 -7.14 3.58
CA ASN A 43 7.10 -7.28 4.99
C ASN A 43 5.74 -6.63 5.30
N ARG A 44 5.47 -5.46 4.72
CA ARG A 44 4.17 -4.79 4.87
C ARG A 44 3.03 -5.59 4.25
N LEU A 45 3.26 -6.20 3.09
CA LEU A 45 2.29 -7.09 2.45
C LEU A 45 2.03 -8.34 3.30
N ILE A 46 3.07 -8.94 3.86
CA ILE A 46 2.96 -10.08 4.79
C ILE A 46 2.07 -9.71 5.96
N GLU A 47 2.38 -8.62 6.67
CA GLU A 47 1.56 -8.14 7.79
C GLU A 47 0.11 -7.92 7.38
N THR A 48 -0.12 -7.34 6.21
CA THR A 48 -1.48 -7.02 5.73
C THR A 48 -2.28 -8.28 5.41
N LEU A 49 -1.62 -9.30 4.87
CA LEU A 49 -2.23 -10.56 4.46
C LEU A 49 -2.36 -11.58 5.60
N SER A 50 -1.46 -11.53 6.59
CA SER A 50 -1.42 -12.45 7.73
C SER A 50 -2.12 -11.91 8.99
N SER A 51 -2.30 -10.59 9.10
CA SER A 51 -2.95 -9.95 10.25
C SER A 51 -4.46 -9.78 10.03
N PRO A 52 -5.30 -9.93 11.07
CA PRO A 52 -6.74 -9.71 10.97
C PRO A 52 -7.09 -8.23 10.67
N SER A 53 -7.09 -7.88 9.38
CA SER A 53 -7.48 -6.58 8.83
C SER A 53 -8.86 -6.63 8.16
N VAL A 54 -9.36 -5.48 7.69
CA VAL A 54 -10.64 -5.36 6.94
C VAL A 54 -10.66 -6.28 5.71
N LEU A 55 -9.51 -6.44 5.04
CA LEU A 55 -9.33 -7.38 3.93
C LEU A 55 -9.53 -8.83 4.39
N CYS A 56 -8.89 -9.22 5.48
CA CYS A 56 -9.00 -10.56 6.05
C CYS A 56 -10.41 -10.89 6.54
N LYS A 57 -11.18 -9.90 7.01
CA LYS A 57 -12.60 -10.09 7.35
C LYS A 57 -13.48 -10.46 6.15
N ARG A 58 -13.11 -10.03 4.94
CA ARG A 58 -13.87 -10.26 3.71
C ARG A 58 -13.41 -11.49 2.93
N TYR A 59 -12.12 -11.80 2.99
CA TYR A 59 -11.50 -12.80 2.14
C TYR A 59 -10.75 -13.92 2.90
N GLY A 60 -10.69 -13.85 4.23
CA GLY A 60 -9.93 -14.75 5.10
C GLY A 60 -8.49 -14.29 5.35
N THR A 61 -7.88 -14.77 6.45
CA THR A 61 -6.46 -14.55 6.78
C THR A 61 -5.57 -15.60 6.13
N LEU A 62 -4.41 -15.19 5.60
CA LEU A 62 -3.36 -16.12 5.18
C LEU A 62 -2.51 -16.58 6.36
N SER A 63 -1.98 -17.81 6.29
CA SER A 63 -0.89 -18.20 7.17
C SER A 63 0.36 -17.37 6.83
N ILE A 64 1.28 -17.22 7.79
CA ILE A 64 2.47 -16.39 7.59
C ILE A 64 3.32 -16.88 6.41
N ASP A 65 3.40 -18.20 6.20
CA ASP A 65 4.16 -18.82 5.12
C ASP A 65 3.53 -18.50 3.75
N GLU A 66 2.22 -18.71 3.62
CA GLU A 66 1.45 -18.37 2.41
C GLU A 66 1.48 -16.86 2.12
N ALA A 67 1.34 -16.03 3.15
CA ALA A 67 1.44 -14.59 3.03
C ALA A 67 2.83 -14.15 2.54
N SER A 68 3.89 -14.82 3.01
CA SER A 68 5.26 -14.54 2.58
C SER A 68 5.51 -14.90 1.11
N ALA A 69 5.02 -16.06 0.67
CA ALA A 69 5.14 -16.48 -0.72
C ALA A 69 4.35 -15.55 -1.64
N ALA A 70 3.10 -15.25 -1.28
CA ALA A 70 2.25 -14.33 -2.04
C ALA A 70 2.84 -12.91 -2.08
N ALA A 71 3.33 -12.38 -0.96
CA ALA A 71 3.91 -11.03 -0.90
C ALA A 71 5.13 -10.89 -1.80
N ARG A 72 6.03 -11.89 -1.82
CA ARG A 72 7.20 -11.90 -2.71
C ARG A 72 6.79 -11.92 -4.17
N GLN A 73 5.81 -12.76 -4.53
CA GLN A 73 5.32 -12.85 -5.90
C GLN A 73 4.64 -11.54 -6.34
N ILE A 74 3.78 -10.97 -5.49
CA ILE A 74 3.11 -9.69 -5.74
C ILE A 74 4.14 -8.59 -6.01
N GLU A 75 5.16 -8.51 -5.17
CA GLU A 75 6.20 -7.49 -5.27
C GLU A 75 7.04 -7.67 -6.54
N ASP A 76 7.51 -8.90 -6.82
CA ASP A 76 8.37 -9.17 -7.96
C ASP A 76 7.66 -8.94 -9.30
N ASP A 77 6.41 -9.39 -9.42
CA ASP A 77 5.59 -9.16 -10.61
C ASP A 77 5.30 -7.66 -10.80
N SER A 78 5.06 -6.93 -9.71
CA SER A 78 4.79 -5.48 -9.77
C SER A 78 6.05 -4.70 -10.14
N PHE A 79 7.19 -5.10 -9.60
CA PHE A 79 8.49 -4.53 -9.95
C PHE A 79 8.82 -4.78 -11.42
N SER A 80 8.64 -6.01 -11.91
CA SER A 80 8.86 -6.35 -13.31
C SER A 80 7.93 -5.58 -14.25
N ALA A 81 6.64 -5.48 -13.91
CA ALA A 81 5.67 -4.71 -14.69
C ALA A 81 6.03 -3.22 -14.77
N ALA A 82 6.38 -2.60 -13.63
CA ALA A 82 6.80 -1.21 -13.58
C ALA A 82 8.15 -0.98 -14.27
N SER A 83 9.09 -1.92 -14.13
CA SER A 83 10.40 -1.84 -14.77
C SER A 83 10.32 -1.96 -16.29
N CYS A 84 9.33 -2.66 -16.83
CA CYS A 84 9.08 -2.73 -18.28
C CYS A 84 8.59 -1.38 -18.85
N SER A 85 7.89 -0.60 -18.03
CA SER A 85 7.41 0.75 -18.31
C SER A 85 8.51 1.82 -18.22
N SER A 86 9.64 1.51 -17.57
CA SER A 86 10.74 2.45 -17.37
C SER A 86 11.47 2.91 -18.64
N ALA A 87 11.12 2.38 -19.81
CA ALA A 87 11.70 2.76 -21.09
C ALA A 87 11.12 4.09 -21.62
N GLY A 88 11.39 5.18 -20.90
CA GLY A 88 11.09 6.55 -21.33
C GLY A 88 9.99 7.29 -20.57
N GLU A 89 9.39 6.68 -19.54
CA GLU A 89 8.37 7.29 -18.67
C GLU A 89 9.00 8.01 -17.46
N ASP A 90 8.26 8.96 -16.87
CA ASP A 90 8.71 9.70 -15.69
C ASP A 90 8.83 8.77 -14.47
N ASN A 91 9.95 8.87 -13.72
CA ASN A 91 10.22 8.01 -12.55
C ASN A 91 9.10 7.99 -11.50
N ILE A 92 8.33 9.08 -11.41
CA ILE A 92 7.18 9.20 -10.51
C ILE A 92 5.99 8.37 -11.03
N GLU A 93 5.75 8.37 -12.33
CA GLU A 93 4.70 7.57 -12.98
C GLU A 93 4.99 6.07 -12.82
N ILE A 94 6.26 5.68 -12.97
CA ILE A 94 6.70 4.29 -12.74
C ILE A 94 6.41 3.86 -11.30
N LEU A 95 6.69 4.72 -10.31
CA LEU A 95 6.39 4.42 -8.90
C LEU A 95 4.88 4.33 -8.62
N GLN A 96 4.08 5.17 -9.27
CA GLN A 96 2.62 5.10 -9.19
C GLN A 96 2.10 3.79 -9.79
N LEU A 97 2.65 3.38 -10.94
CA LEU A 97 2.33 2.11 -11.58
C LEU A 97 2.67 0.93 -10.67
N TYR A 98 3.87 0.92 -10.08
CA TYR A 98 4.30 -0.07 -9.11
C TYR A 98 3.31 -0.19 -7.93
N SER A 99 2.92 0.95 -7.34
CA SER A 99 1.94 1.00 -6.24
C SER A 99 0.56 0.48 -6.64
N LYS A 100 0.11 0.81 -7.86
CA LYS A 100 -1.15 0.34 -8.43
C LYS A 100 -1.14 -1.17 -8.64
N GLU A 101 -0.05 -1.70 -9.20
CA GLU A 101 0.10 -3.13 -9.49
C GLU A 101 0.19 -3.97 -8.21
N ILE A 102 0.86 -3.48 -7.16
CA ILE A 102 0.86 -4.11 -5.83
C ILE A 102 -0.57 -4.21 -5.30
N SER A 103 -1.29 -3.09 -5.29
CA SER A 103 -2.63 -3.02 -4.72
C SER A 103 -3.62 -3.93 -5.46
N LYS A 104 -3.52 -3.95 -6.79
CA LYS A 104 -4.30 -4.82 -7.66
C LYS A 104 -4.03 -6.30 -7.37
N ARG A 105 -2.77 -6.73 -7.41
CA ARG A 105 -2.40 -8.14 -7.19
C ARG A 105 -2.69 -8.62 -5.78
N MET A 106 -2.54 -7.76 -4.78
CA MET A 106 -2.95 -8.06 -3.42
C MET A 106 -4.46 -8.36 -3.36
N LEU A 107 -5.30 -7.53 -3.99
CA LEU A 107 -6.75 -7.77 -4.06
C LEU A 107 -7.08 -9.03 -4.85
N ASP A 108 -6.41 -9.27 -5.97
CA ASP A 108 -6.63 -10.48 -6.78
C ASP A 108 -6.26 -11.76 -6.02
N THR A 109 -5.16 -11.72 -5.25
CA THR A 109 -4.71 -12.84 -4.41
C THR A 109 -5.77 -13.21 -3.36
N VAL A 110 -6.30 -12.22 -2.64
CA VAL A 110 -7.32 -12.49 -1.61
C VAL A 110 -8.67 -12.88 -2.22
N LYS A 111 -9.03 -12.34 -3.40
CA LYS A 111 -10.26 -12.72 -4.13
C LYS A 111 -10.20 -14.14 -4.68
N ALA A 112 -9.07 -14.55 -5.26
CA ALA A 112 -8.91 -15.90 -5.83
C ALA A 112 -9.05 -17.00 -4.76
N ARG A 113 -8.80 -16.66 -3.49
CA ARG A 113 -8.94 -17.56 -2.35
C ARG A 113 -10.32 -17.56 -1.73
N ALA A 114 -11.09 -16.49 -1.88
CA ALA A 114 -12.47 -16.50 -1.41
C ALA A 114 -13.18 -17.66 -2.09
N PRO A 115 -13.83 -18.57 -1.34
CA PRO A 115 -14.65 -19.58 -1.98
C PRO A 115 -15.62 -18.85 -2.93
N PRO A 116 -15.81 -19.32 -4.19
CA PRO A 116 -16.89 -18.79 -5.01
C PRO A 116 -18.11 -18.89 -4.12
N ALA A 117 -18.78 -17.76 -3.84
CA ALA A 117 -19.95 -17.71 -2.98
C ALA A 117 -20.90 -18.80 -3.50
N SER A 118 -20.85 -19.96 -2.85
CA SER A 118 -21.57 -21.11 -3.32
C SER A 118 -23.00 -20.80 -2.97
N ALA A 119 -23.73 -20.44 -4.02
CA ALA A 119 -25.15 -20.58 -4.04
C ALA A 119 -25.50 -21.97 -3.48
N THR A 120 -26.44 -21.99 -2.52
CA THR A 120 -27.28 -23.14 -2.13
C THR A 120 -26.57 -24.14 -1.18
N ALA A 121 -27.10 -24.47 0.01
CA ALA A 121 -28.46 -24.91 0.31
C ALA A 121 -28.91 -24.53 1.75
N SER A 122 -29.95 -23.71 1.86
CA SER A 122 -31.31 -24.03 2.36
C SER A 122 -31.55 -24.02 3.89
N PRO A 123 -32.76 -23.62 4.33
CA PRO A 123 -33.11 -23.16 5.69
C PRO A 123 -33.52 -24.33 6.64
N PRO A 124 -33.90 -24.09 7.91
CA PRO A 124 -33.88 -25.11 8.96
C PRO A 124 -34.99 -26.15 8.76
N SER A 125 -34.64 -27.43 8.91
CA SER A 125 -35.63 -28.52 8.98
C SER A 125 -36.39 -28.40 10.31
N VAL A 126 -37.46 -27.60 10.29
CA VAL A 126 -38.56 -27.71 11.24
C VAL A 126 -39.36 -28.96 10.84
N GLU A 127 -39.02 -30.11 11.40
CA GLU A 127 -39.98 -31.22 11.48
C GLU A 127 -40.52 -31.24 12.91
N ALA A 128 -41.56 -30.42 13.09
CA ALA A 128 -42.52 -30.60 14.17
C ALA A 128 -43.15 -31.99 13.99
N VAL A 129 -42.97 -32.86 14.98
CA VAL A 129 -43.74 -34.10 15.08
C VAL A 129 -44.96 -33.81 15.96
N PRO A 130 -46.18 -33.69 15.41
CA PRO A 130 -47.39 -33.76 16.21
C PRO A 130 -47.76 -35.23 16.36
N VAL A 131 -47.86 -35.75 17.59
CA VAL A 131 -48.69 -36.93 17.87
C VAL A 131 -49.53 -36.69 19.12
N PRO A 132 -50.86 -36.81 19.03
CA PRO A 132 -51.81 -36.63 20.12
C PRO A 132 -52.10 -37.90 20.93
N ASP A 133 -52.55 -37.66 22.16
CA ASP A 133 -53.46 -38.44 23.04
C ASP A 133 -53.04 -39.79 23.66
N SER A 134 -53.00 -39.80 25.01
CA SER A 134 -53.46 -40.89 25.89
C SER A 134 -53.74 -40.34 27.29
#